data_AF-A0A9E4GIG9-F1
#
_entry.id   AF-A0A9E4GIG9-F1
#
_cell.length_a   1.000
_cell.length_b   1.000
_cell.length_c   1.000
_cell.angle_alpha   90.00
_cell.angle_beta   90.00
_cell.angle_gamma   90.00
#
_symmetry.space_group_name_H-M   'P 1'
#
loop_
_entity.id
_entity.type
_entity.pdbx_description
1 polymer ?
#
loop_
_entity_poly.entity_id
_entity_poly.type
_entity_poly.pdbx_seq_one_letter_code
_entity_poly.pdbx_strand_id
1 'polypeptide(L)' 'MKLKVVVHEAEEGGYWAEVPSIPGGATQGESFEELLKNI' A
#
# COMPACT_ATOMS: atom_id res chain seq x y z
N MET A 1 -12.36 3.12 12.15
CA MET A 1 -12.78 2.25 11.03
C MET A 1 -11.68 1.21 10.80
N LYS A 2 -11.98 0.01 10.30
CA LYS A 2 -10.97 -1.01 9.96
C LYS A 2 -11.07 -1.32 8.47
N LEU A 3 -10.03 -1.01 7.71
CA LEU A 3 -9.93 -1.29 6.28
C LEU A 3 -8.95 -2.44 6.07
N LYS A 4 -9.27 -3.33 5.13
CA LYS A 4 -8.32 -4.33 4.66
C LYS A 4 -7.44 -3.67 3.61
N VAL A 5 -6.15 -3.91 3.74
CA VAL A 5 -5.13 -3.42 2.81
C VAL A 5 -4.33 -4.62 2.33
N VAL A 6 -4.10 -4.70 1.03
CA VAL A 6 -3.23 -5.72 0.42
C VAL A 6 -1.92 -5.03 0.09
N VAL A 7 -0.82 -5.57 0.58
CA VAL A 7 0.53 -5.04 0.36
C VAL A 7 1.26 -5.93 -0.62
N HIS A 8 1.97 -5.31 -1.54
CA HIS A 8 2.75 -5.95 -2.59
C HIS A 8 4.17 -5.38 -2.59
N GLU A 9 5.16 -6.25 -2.79
CA GLU A 9 6.52 -5.85 -3.08
C GLU A 9 6.64 -5.48 -4.56
N ALA A 10 7.34 -4.40 -4.88
CA ALA A 10 7.61 -4.01 -6.25
C ALA A 10 8.90 -4.69 -6.76
N GLU A 11 8.92 -5.10 -8.03
CA GLU A 11 10.09 -5.77 -8.65
C GLU A 11 11.35 -4.88 -8.65
N GLU A 12 11.18 -3.56 -8.74
CA GLU A 12 12.27 -2.58 -8.67
C GLU A 12 12.70 -2.26 -7.22
N GLY A 13 12.04 -2.87 -6.23
CA GLY A 13 12.20 -2.58 -4.80
C GLY A 13 11.15 -1.62 -4.27
N GLY A 14 10.95 -1.65 -2.95
CA GLY A 14 9.88 -0.90 -2.27
C GLY A 14 8.56 -1.66 -2.24
N TYR A 15 7.50 -0.96 -1.84
CA TYR A 15 6.19 -1.55 -1.57
C TYR A 15 5.08 -0.67 -2.11
N TRP A 16 4.00 -1.29 -2.59
CA TRP A 16 2.74 -0.62 -2.83
C TRP A 16 1.61 -1.36 -2.14
N ALA A 17 0.52 -0.65 -1.90
CA ALA A 17 -0.64 -1.21 -1.26
C ALA A 17 -1.92 -0.72 -1.92
N GLU A 18 -2.93 -1.57 -1.93
CA GLU A 18 -4.28 -1.24 -2.37
C GLU A 18 -5.31 -1.52 -1.28
N VAL A 19 -6.40 -0.76 -1.33
CA VAL A 19 -7.58 -0.96 -0.50
C VAL A 19 -8.68 -1.57 -1.37
N PRO A 20 -8.96 -2.89 -1.30
CA PRO A 20 -9.92 -3.54 -2.20
C PRO A 20 -11.34 -2.97 -2.15
N SER A 21 -11.69 -2.30 -1.04
CA SER A 21 -12.99 -1.65 -0.86
C SER A 21 -13.07 -0.24 -1.45
N ILE A 22 -11.96 0.33 -1.94
CA ILE A 22 -11.87 1.67 -2.53
C ILE A 22 -11.27 1.53 -3.94
N PRO A 23 -12.10 1.54 -5.00
CA PRO A 23 -11.60 1.49 -6.38
C PRO A 23 -10.60 2.60 -6.66
N GLY A 24 -9.39 2.24 -7.12
CA GLY A 24 -8.29 3.19 -7.35
C GLY A 24 -7.58 3.68 -6.08
N GLY A 25 -7.96 3.18 -4.91
CA GLY A 25 -7.30 3.47 -3.64
C GLY A 25 -6.01 2.67 -3.51
N ALA A 26 -4.92 3.21 -4.06
CA ALA A 26 -3.58 2.63 -3.96
C ALA A 26 -2.55 3.68 -3.55
N THR A 27 -1.47 3.22 -2.91
CA THR A 27 -0.36 4.05 -2.47
C THR A 27 0.95 3.27 -2.50
N GLN A 28 2.10 3.95 -2.49
CA GLN A 28 3.43 3.36 -2.59
C GLN A 28 4.38 3.98 -1.56
N GLY A 29 5.45 3.28 -1.21
CA GLY A 29 6.59 3.80 -0.46
C GLY A 29 7.86 3.00 -0.73
N GLU A 30 9.01 3.62 -0.50
CA GLU A 30 10.32 2.96 -0.67
C GLU A 30 10.58 1.93 0.44
N SER A 31 9.90 2.07 1.58
CA SER A 31 9.93 1.14 2.70
C SER A 31 8.53 0.82 3.23
N PHE A 32 8.39 -0.30 3.94
CA PHE A 32 7.11 -0.69 4.54
C PHE A 32 6.60 0.36 5.56
N GLU A 33 7.51 1.00 6.31
CA GLU A 33 7.13 2.04 7.26
C GLU A 33 6.61 3.31 6.56
N GLU A 34 7.21 3.68 5.43
CA GLU A 34 6.73 4.80 4.61
C GLU A 34 5.38 4.48 3.98
N LEU A 35 5.23 3.29 3.41
CA LEU A 35 3.96 2.81 2.86
C LEU A 35 2.84 2.90 3.91
N LEU A 36 3.09 2.46 5.14
CA LEU A 36 2.13 2.54 6.24
C LEU A 36 1.77 3.97 6.65
N LYS A 37 2.67 4.95 6.49
CA LYS A 37 2.37 6.36 6.74
C LYS A 37 1.46 6.95 5.65
N ASN A 38 1.45 6.35 4.46
CA ASN A 38 0.68 6.81 3.31
C ASN A 38 -0.73 6.16 3.20
N ILE A 39 -1.08 5.24 4.11
CA ILE A 39 -2.38 4.54 4.19
C ILE A 39 -3.29 5.22 5.23
#